data_AF-A0A3A1N5D7-F1
#
_entry.id   AF-A0A3A1N5D7-F1
#
_cell.length_a   1.000
_cell.length_b   1.000
_cell.length_c   1.000
_cell.angle_alpha   90.00
_cell.angle_beta   90.00
_cell.angle_gamma   90.00
#
_symmetry.space_group_name_H-M   'P 1'
#
loop_
_entity.id
_entity.type
_entity.pdbx_description
1 polymer ?
#
loop_
_entity_poly.entity_id
_entity_poly.type
_entity_poly.pdbx_seq_one_letter_code
_entity_poly.pdbx_strand_id
1 'polypeptide(L)'
;MKRTKFTESQIVSCIKQYESRVKVDQICREMGIHKATFYNWKKRYSGMDSLELKRLKELEEENRKLKQMYADMALDNKMLKDVLLKKW
;
A
#
# COMPACT_ATOMS: atom_id res chain seq x y z
N MET A 1 -6.29 -4.92 -0.38
CA MET A 1 -5.30 -5.30 0.66
C MET A 1 -5.93 -6.29 1.62
N LYS A 2 -5.23 -7.37 1.99
CA LYS A 2 -5.69 -8.25 3.09
C LYS A 2 -5.91 -7.38 4.33
N ARG A 3 -7.01 -7.55 5.06
CA ARG A 3 -7.23 -6.85 6.34
C ARG A 3 -6.14 -7.27 7.31
N THR A 4 -5.16 -6.39 7.52
CA THR A 4 -4.11 -6.58 8.52
C THR A 4 -4.62 -6.08 9.87
N LYS A 5 -4.20 -6.74 10.95
CA LYS A 5 -4.52 -6.32 12.34
C LYS A 5 -4.02 -4.91 12.65
N PHE A 6 -2.98 -4.44 11.95
CA PHE A 6 -2.37 -3.13 12.14
C PHE A 6 -2.51 -2.28 10.88
N THR A 7 -2.82 -1.00 11.08
CA THR A 7 -2.80 0.01 10.02
C THR A 7 -1.38 0.48 9.77
N GLU A 8 -1.09 0.95 8.55
CA GLU A 8 0.22 1.50 8.19
C GLU A 8 0.60 2.71 9.05
N SER A 9 -0.38 3.52 9.47
CA SER A 9 -0.16 4.63 10.39
C SER A 9 0.35 4.16 11.76
N GLN A 10 -0.23 3.08 12.31
CA GLN A 10 0.26 2.46 13.55
C GLN A 10 1.68 1.91 13.38
N ILE A 11 1.96 1.31 12.23
CA ILE A 11 3.30 0.78 11.91
C ILE A 11 4.34 1.92 11.87
N VAL A 12 4.05 3.02 11.17
CA VAL A 12 4.96 4.17 11.08
C VAL A 12 5.10 4.88 12.43
N SER A 13 4.04 5.02 13.20
CA SER A 13 4.12 5.57 14.56
C SER A 13 5.07 4.75 15.45
N CYS A 14 4.97 3.42 15.39
CA CYS A 14 5.85 2.50 16.09
C CYS A 14 7.32 2.64 15.65
N ILE A 15 7.59 2.85 14.36
CA ILE A 15 8.95 3.10 13.86
C ILE A 15 9.48 4.45 14.34
N LYS A 16 8.66 5.50 14.34
CA LYS A 16 9.02 6.82 14.88
C LYS A 16 9.36 6.78 16.37
N GLN A 17 8.64 5.98 17.18
CA GLN A 17 8.99 5.78 18.58
C GLN A 17 10.39 5.17 18.75
N TYR A 18 10.74 4.21 17.90
CA TYR A 18 12.09 3.65 17.89
C TYR A 18 13.13 4.70 17.45
N GLU A 19 12.84 5.51 16.44
CA GLU A 19 13.70 6.63 16.01
C GLU A 19 13.88 7.68 17.12
N SER A 20 12.87 7.89 17.97
CA SER A 20 12.94 8.68 19.19
C SER A 20 13.56 7.93 20.39
N ARG A 21 14.31 6.84 20.14
CA ARG A 21 15.08 6.04 21.11
C ARG A 21 14.27 5.20 22.10
N VAL A 22 12.99 4.92 21.84
CA VAL A 22 12.25 3.91 22.62
C VAL A 22 12.78 2.51 22.29
N LYS A 23 12.94 1.66 23.31
CA LYS A 23 13.47 0.30 23.14
C LYS A 23 12.49 -0.56 22.33
N VAL A 24 13.01 -1.31 21.36
CA VAL A 24 12.23 -2.25 20.52
C VAL A 24 11.40 -3.22 21.38
N ASP A 25 11.94 -3.68 22.50
CA ASP A 25 11.29 -4.64 23.40
C ASP A 25 10.03 -4.07 24.06
N GLN A 26 10.04 -2.78 24.39
CA GLN A 26 8.89 -2.07 24.94
C GLN A 26 7.82 -1.92 23.86
N ILE A 27 8.21 -1.42 22.69
CA ILE A 27 7.32 -1.25 21.53
C ILE A 27 6.63 -2.57 21.16
N CYS A 28 7.39 -3.67 21.12
CA CYS A 28 6.87 -4.98 20.79
C CYS A 28 5.85 -5.49 21.83
N ARG A 29 6.08 -5.22 23.13
CA ARG A 29 5.14 -5.57 24.20
C ARG A 29 3.85 -4.77 24.11
N GLU A 30 3.94 -3.45 23.93
CA GLU A 30 2.79 -2.55 23.83
C GLU A 30 1.91 -2.86 22.61
N MET A 31 2.55 -3.13 21.47
CA MET A 31 1.87 -3.49 20.22
C MET A 31 1.42 -4.96 20.16
N GLY A 32 1.90 -5.81 21.06
CA GLY A 32 1.65 -7.25 21.02
C GLY A 32 2.19 -7.93 19.76
N ILE A 33 3.42 -7.57 19.34
CA ILE A 33 4.09 -8.10 18.15
C ILE A 33 5.44 -8.72 18.49
N HIS A 34 5.92 -9.61 17.61
CA HIS A 34 7.27 -10.16 17.73
C HIS A 34 8.32 -9.18 17.17
N LYS A 35 9.57 -9.23 17.69
CA LYS A 35 10.67 -8.37 17.21
C LYS A 35 10.91 -8.52 15.71
N ALA A 36 10.78 -9.73 15.18
CA ALA A 36 10.90 -9.99 13.74
C ALA A 36 9.89 -9.18 12.90
N THR A 37 8.65 -9.07 13.37
CA THR A 37 7.60 -8.25 12.73
C THR A 37 8.00 -6.78 12.72
N PHE A 38 8.51 -6.27 13.85
CA PHE A 38 9.00 -4.89 13.95
C PHE A 38 10.12 -4.61 12.92
N TYR A 39 11.13 -5.47 12.82
CA TYR A 39 12.22 -5.24 11.86
C TYR A 39 11.78 -5.37 10.40
N ASN A 40 10.84 -6.25 10.09
CA ASN A 40 10.22 -6.33 8.76
C ASN A 40 9.49 -5.04 8.41
N TRP A 41 8.78 -4.44 9.37
CA TRP A 41 8.14 -3.14 9.19
C TRP A 41 9.16 -2.02 9.06
N LYS A 42 10.18 -1.96 9.92
CA LYS A 42 11.26 -0.98 9.84
C LYS A 42 11.92 -1.02 8.46
N LYS A 43 12.22 -2.20 7.92
CA LYS A 43 12.79 -2.33 6.56
C LYS A 43 11.89 -1.73 5.47
N ARG A 44 10.56 -1.81 5.63
CA ARG A 44 9.59 -1.38 4.62
C ARG A 44 9.16 0.08 4.74
N TYR A 45 9.14 0.62 5.96
CA TYR A 45 8.51 1.91 6.26
C TYR A 45 9.46 2.89 6.98
N SER A 46 10.71 2.51 7.27
CA SER A 46 11.69 3.46 7.85
C SER A 46 11.97 4.60 6.87
N GLY A 47 12.03 5.82 7.40
CA GLY A 47 12.18 7.03 6.60
C GLY A 47 10.91 7.50 5.89
N MET A 48 9.77 6.79 6.01
CA MET A 48 8.48 7.31 5.53
C MET A 48 7.82 8.20 6.58
N ASP A 49 7.44 9.40 6.18
CA ASP A 49 6.56 10.26 6.96
C ASP A 49 5.07 9.93 6.75
N SER A 50 4.20 10.36 7.66
CA SER A 50 2.75 10.16 7.56
C SER A 50 2.15 10.82 6.32
N LEU A 51 2.74 11.92 5.85
CA LEU A 51 2.37 12.58 4.60
C LEU A 51 2.74 11.73 3.37
N GLU A 52 3.90 11.10 3.38
CA GLU A 52 4.34 10.20 2.30
C GLU A 52 3.47 8.95 2.23
N LEU A 53 3.09 8.39 3.38
CA LEU A 53 2.10 7.30 3.44
C LEU A 53 0.75 7.69 2.84
N LYS A 54 0.25 8.90 3.17
CA LYS A 54 -1.00 9.40 2.63
C LYS A 54 -0.91 9.54 1.11
N ARG A 55 0.18 10.14 0.62
CA ARG A 55 0.44 10.30 -0.80
C ARG A 55 0.56 8.96 -1.52
N LEU A 56 1.22 7.98 -0.91
CA LEU A 56 1.35 6.63 -1.46
C LEU A 56 -0.03 5.97 -1.65
N LYS A 57 -0.91 6.04 -0.65
CA LYS A 57 -2.27 5.50 -0.75
C LYS A 57 -3.10 6.16 -1.84
N GLU A 58 -3.01 7.49 -1.95
CA GLU A 58 -3.71 8.23 -2.99
C GLU A 58 -3.23 7.79 -4.39
N LEU A 59 -1.92 7.65 -4.57
CA LEU A 59 -1.34 7.16 -5.83
C LEU A 59 -1.71 5.70 -6.13
N GLU A 60 -1.75 4.82 -5.13
CA GLU A 60 -2.19 3.44 -5.32
C GLU A 60 -3.66 3.36 -5.75
N GLU A 61 -4.53 4.17 -5.14
CA GLU A 61 -5.95 4.27 -5.47
C GLU A 61 -6.16 4.81 -6.90
N GLU A 62 -5.45 5.88 -7.25
CA GLU A 62 -5.49 6.48 -8.58
C GLU A 62 -4.99 5.50 -9.65
N ASN A 63 -3.86 4.82 -9.39
CA ASN A 63 -3.32 3.80 -10.30
C ASN A 63 -4.31 2.64 -10.49
N ARG A 64 -5.00 2.21 -9.43
CA ARG A 64 -6.06 1.19 -9.54
C ARG A 64 -7.18 1.64 -10.47
N LYS A 65 -7.66 2.88 -10.31
CA LYS A 65 -8.71 3.45 -11.17
C LYS A 65 -8.27 3.58 -12.61
N LEU A 66 -7.05 4.07 -12.85
CA LEU A 66 -6.47 4.20 -14.19
C LEU A 66 -6.35 2.84 -14.89
N LYS A 67 -5.89 1.81 -14.17
CA LYS A 67 -5.81 0.44 -14.71
C LYS A 67 -7.18 -0.11 -15.08
N GLN A 68 -8.20 0.12 -14.26
CA GLN A 68 -9.57 -0.30 -14.55
C GLN A 68 -10.09 0.39 -15.81
N MET A 69 -10.00 1.72 -15.88
CA MET A 69 -10.44 2.49 -17.05
C MET A 69 -9.72 2.07 -18.33
N TYR A 70 -8.42 1.81 -18.25
CA TYR A 70 -7.65 1.32 -19.40
C TYR A 70 -8.12 -0.07 -19.84
N ALA A 71 -8.38 -0.98 -18.90
CA ALA A 71 -8.88 -2.31 -19.23
C ALA A 71 -10.25 -2.25 -19.91
N ASP A 72 -11.16 -1.44 -19.39
CA ASP A 72 -12.50 -1.25 -19.97
C ASP A 72 -12.39 -0.67 -21.40
N MET A 73 -11.59 0.37 -21.58
CA MET A 73 -11.36 0.98 -22.90
C MET A 73 -10.67 0.02 -23.88
N ALA A 74 -9.74 -0.82 -23.40
CA ALA A 74 -9.07 -1.81 -24.24
C ALA A 74 -10.04 -2.90 -24.70
N LEU A 75 -10.97 -3.32 -23.83
CA LEU A 75 -12.03 -4.27 -24.19
C LEU A 75 -12.99 -3.68 -25.23
N ASP A 76 -13.45 -2.44 -25.03
CA ASP A 76 -14.31 -1.74 -25.98
C ASP A 76 -13.62 -1.59 -27.34
N ASN A 77 -12.34 -1.19 -27.35
CA ASN A 77 -11.56 -1.06 -28.58
C ASN A 77 -11.46 -2.39 -29.33
N LYS A 78 -11.25 -3.49 -28.60
CA LYS A 78 -11.19 -4.83 -29.19
C LYS A 78 -12.54 -5.22 -29.79
N MET A 79 -13.64 -5.01 -29.07
CA MET A 79 -14.98 -5.31 -29.57
C MET A 79 -15.32 -4.51 -30.84
N LEU A 80 -14.99 -3.22 -30.87
CA LEU A 80 -15.21 -2.36 -32.04
C LEU A 80 -14.41 -2.85 -33.25
N LYS A 81 -13.14 -3.23 -33.07
CA LYS A 81 -12.32 -3.80 -34.14
C LYS A 81 -12.89 -5.12 -34.65
N ASP A 82 -13.31 -6.01 -33.75
CA ASP A 82 -13.89 -7.30 -34.13
C ASP A 82 -15.20 -7.12 -34.94
N VAL A 83 -16.04 -6.15 -34.57
CA VAL A 83 -17.27 -5.80 -35.33
C VAL A 83 -16.94 -5.24 -36.71
N LEU A 84 -15.94 -4.36 -36.82
CA LEU A 84 -15.50 -3.80 -38.09
C LEU A 84 -14.91 -4.87 -39.02
N LEU A 85 -14.15 -5.82 -38.47
CA LEU A 85 -13.55 -6.93 -39.22
C LEU A 85 -14.58 -7.97 -39.67
N LYS A 86 -15.69 -8.15 -38.95
CA LYS A 86 -16.78 -9.08 -39.33
C LYS A 86 -17.74 -8.52 -40.38
N LYS A 87 -17.66 -7.22 -40.71
CA LYS A 87 -18.55 -6.57 -41.68
C LYS A 87 -18.14 -6.77 -43.15
N TRP A 88 -17.14 -7.60 -43.42
CA TRP A 88 -16.61 -7.90 -44.74
C TRP A 88 -16.44 -9.41 -44.92
#